data_AF-A0A4Q0PC70-F1
#
_entry.id   AF-A0A4Q0PC70-F1
#
_cell.length_a   1.000
_cell.length_b   1.000
_cell.length_c   1.000
_cell.angle_alpha   90.00
_cell.angle_beta   90.00
_cell.angle_gamma   90.00
#
_symmetry.space_group_name_H-M   'P 1'
#
loop_
_entity.id
_entity.type
_entity.pdbx_description
1 polymer ?
#
loop_
_entity_poly.entity_id
_entity_poly.type
_entity_poly.pdbx_seq_one_letter_code
_entity_poly.pdbx_strand_id
1 'polypeptide(L)'
;MIYLFLNILASSIIFLVFKLFDKFQVNIFQAIVVNYIIAYASGFAAYSQPVNWTGLATYSWLPGTVFLGVLFIVIFNLMAITTQRSGLSVVSVATKMSVVIPIAFGLIYYRENAATLKIVGILAALIAVYLVSVKKQDSSKPTKKIWYFLF
;
A
#
# COMPACT_ATOMS: atom_id res chain seq x y z
N MET A 1 18.83 8.12 6.25
CA MET A 1 18.84 7.58 4.87
C MET A 1 18.73 6.07 4.82
N ILE A 2 19.34 5.32 5.75
CA ILE A 2 19.18 3.85 5.82
C ILE A 2 17.71 3.39 5.90
N TYR A 3 16.87 4.08 6.68
CA TYR A 3 15.44 3.75 6.78
C TYR A 3 14.68 3.89 5.47
N LEU A 4 15.03 4.88 4.65
CA LEU A 4 14.41 5.07 3.32
C LEU A 4 14.77 3.90 2.40
N PHE A 5 16.04 3.52 2.38
CA PHE A 5 16.53 2.38 1.60
C PHE A 5 15.86 1.08 2.03
N LEU A 6 15.81 0.81 3.35
CA LEU A 6 15.13 -0.37 3.90
C LEU A 6 13.63 -0.39 3.56
N ASN A 7 12.96 0.76 3.59
CA ASN A 7 11.55 0.87 3.20
C ASN A 7 11.35 0.55 1.70
N ILE A 8 12.19 1.10 0.82
CA ILE A 8 12.13 0.80 -0.63
C ILE A 8 12.37 -0.69 -0.89
N LEU A 9 13.35 -1.30 -0.22
CA LEU A 9 13.60 -2.73 -0.33
C LEU A 9 12.42 -3.56 0.19
N ALA A 10 11.94 -3.29 1.39
CA ALA A 10 10.84 -4.02 2.00
C ALA A 10 9.55 -3.91 1.17
N SER A 11 9.19 -2.71 0.72
CA SER A 11 8.02 -2.50 -0.14
C SER A 11 8.12 -3.21 -1.49
N SER A 12 9.33 -3.33 -2.05
CA SER A 12 9.56 -4.10 -3.27
C SER A 12 9.47 -5.62 -3.04
N ILE A 13 9.98 -6.11 -1.91
CA ILE A 13 9.95 -7.53 -1.53
C ILE A 13 8.53 -8.04 -1.32
N ILE A 14 7.62 -7.23 -0.77
CA ILE A 14 6.20 -7.62 -0.56
C ILE A 14 5.56 -8.13 -1.86
N PHE A 15 5.79 -7.44 -2.97
CA PHE A 15 5.27 -7.85 -4.26
C PHE A 15 5.83 -9.22 -4.68
N LEU A 16 7.15 -9.43 -4.53
CA LEU A 16 7.78 -10.72 -4.82
C LEU A 16 7.18 -11.84 -3.96
N VAL A 17 6.96 -11.59 -2.66
CA VAL A 17 6.34 -12.55 -1.73
C VAL A 17 4.94 -12.95 -2.19
N PHE A 18 4.08 -12.01 -2.61
CA PHE A 18 2.75 -12.35 -3.14
C PHE A 18 2.82 -13.19 -4.41
N LYS A 19 3.84 -12.99 -5.26
CA LYS A 19 4.06 -13.85 -6.42
C LYS A 19 4.56 -15.23 -6.02
N LEU A 20 5.32 -15.35 -4.94
CA LEU A 20 5.70 -16.64 -4.38
C LEU A 20 4.53 -17.36 -3.74
N PHE A 21 3.57 -16.65 -3.12
CA PHE A 21 2.34 -17.28 -2.61
C PHE A 21 1.55 -17.97 -3.72
N ASP A 22 1.47 -17.36 -4.90
CA ASP A 22 0.89 -17.97 -6.11
C ASP A 22 1.68 -19.22 -6.53
N LYS A 23 3.01 -19.11 -6.60
CA LYS A 23 3.88 -20.23 -7.00
C LYS A 23 3.78 -21.43 -6.05
N PHE A 24 3.73 -21.18 -4.75
CA PHE A 24 3.70 -22.21 -3.71
C PHE A 24 2.28 -22.54 -3.21
N GLN A 25 1.24 -21.98 -3.84
CA GLN A 25 -0.16 -22.20 -3.49
C GLN A 25 -0.48 -21.90 -2.01
N VAL A 26 0.14 -20.85 -1.46
CA VAL A 26 -0.08 -20.39 -0.10
C VAL A 26 -1.40 -19.60 -0.04
N ASN A 27 -2.22 -19.88 0.97
CA ASN A 27 -3.44 -19.11 1.21
C ASN A 27 -3.10 -17.66 1.60
N ILE A 28 -3.48 -16.71 0.74
CA ILE A 28 -3.18 -15.27 0.89
C ILE A 28 -3.73 -14.72 2.21
N PHE A 29 -4.98 -15.05 2.53
CA PHE A 29 -5.65 -14.52 3.71
C PHE A 29 -4.93 -14.95 4.99
N GLN A 30 -4.63 -16.25 5.11
CA GLN A 30 -3.87 -16.79 6.25
C GLN A 30 -2.47 -16.17 6.34
N ALA A 31 -1.77 -16.02 5.23
CA ALA A 31 -0.44 -15.41 5.22
C ALA A 31 -0.47 -13.94 5.70
N ILE A 32 -1.51 -13.18 5.31
CA ILE A 32 -1.71 -11.81 5.79
C ILE A 32 -2.05 -11.81 7.29
N VAL A 33 -2.95 -12.68 7.75
CA VAL A 33 -3.27 -12.79 9.19
C VAL A 33 -1.99 -13.07 10.01
N VAL A 34 -1.16 -14.01 9.57
CA VAL A 34 0.13 -14.31 10.23
C VAL A 34 1.06 -13.10 10.19
N ASN A 35 1.16 -12.38 9.07
CA ASN A 35 1.96 -11.17 8.98
C ASN A 35 1.56 -10.11 10.03
N TYR A 36 0.26 -9.96 10.30
CA TYR A 36 -0.23 -9.01 11.31
C TYR A 36 0.07 -9.47 12.73
N ILE A 37 0.01 -10.77 13.02
CA ILE A 37 0.46 -11.33 14.30
C ILE A 37 1.95 -11.01 14.52
N ILE A 38 2.79 -11.19 13.49
CA ILE A 38 4.21 -10.86 13.55
C ILE A 38 4.44 -9.35 13.70
N ALA A 39 3.66 -8.51 13.02
CA ALA A 39 3.72 -7.06 13.17
C ALA A 39 3.35 -6.59 14.59
N TYR A 40 2.29 -7.17 15.15
CA TYR A 40 1.91 -6.94 16.55
C TYR A 40 3.01 -7.38 17.52
N ALA A 41 3.54 -8.59 17.37
CA ALA A 41 4.60 -9.11 18.24
C ALA A 41 5.89 -8.29 18.16
N SER A 42 6.31 -7.90 16.95
CA SER A 42 7.49 -7.05 16.74
C SER A 42 7.29 -5.63 17.26
N GLY A 43 6.09 -5.04 17.06
CA GLY A 43 5.72 -3.76 17.62
C GLY A 43 5.73 -3.77 19.14
N PHE A 44 5.19 -4.83 19.75
CA PHE A 44 5.21 -5.02 21.20
C PHE A 44 6.64 -5.23 21.72
N ALA A 45 7.46 -6.04 21.04
CA ALA A 45 8.86 -6.25 21.42
C ALA A 45 9.73 -4.99 21.29
N ALA A 46 9.42 -4.11 20.32
CA ALA A 46 10.11 -2.83 20.14
C ALA A 46 9.59 -1.73 21.08
N TYR A 47 8.46 -1.94 21.74
CA TYR A 47 7.87 -0.97 22.66
C TYR A 47 8.61 -0.98 23.99
N SER A 48 9.20 0.16 24.37
CA SER A 48 10.09 0.29 25.53
C SER A 48 9.44 0.91 26.77
N GLN A 49 8.17 1.30 26.67
CA GLN A 49 7.45 1.99 27.74
C GLN A 49 6.46 1.03 28.43
N PRO A 50 6.04 1.32 29.67
CA PRO A 50 4.96 0.54 30.30
C PRO A 50 3.64 0.70 29.53
N VAL A 51 2.92 -0.39 29.36
CA VAL A 51 1.60 -0.40 28.70
C VAL A 51 0.52 -0.02 29.71
N ASN A 52 -0.18 1.08 29.45
CA ASN A 52 -1.34 1.48 30.22
C ASN A 52 -2.60 0.81 29.68
N TRP A 53 -2.94 -0.36 30.22
CA TRP A 53 -4.11 -1.14 29.81
C TRP A 53 -5.44 -0.47 30.15
N THR A 54 -5.51 0.28 31.25
CA THR A 54 -6.77 0.89 31.73
C THR A 54 -7.14 2.14 30.94
N GLY A 55 -6.15 2.88 30.44
CA GLY A 55 -6.35 4.04 29.57
C GLY A 55 -6.54 3.72 28.09
N LEU A 56 -6.37 2.46 27.66
CA LEU A 56 -6.36 2.13 26.24
C LEU A 56 -7.67 2.51 25.53
N ALA A 57 -8.80 2.20 26.18
CA ALA A 57 -10.14 2.47 25.65
C ALA A 57 -10.52 3.96 25.67
N THR A 58 -9.79 4.80 26.42
CA THR A 58 -10.08 6.23 26.51
C THR A 58 -9.34 7.05 25.45
N TYR A 59 -8.40 6.44 24.73
CA TYR A 59 -7.68 7.12 23.65
C TYR A 59 -8.60 7.39 22.45
N SER A 60 -8.70 8.67 22.08
CA SER A 60 -9.51 9.13 20.94
C SER A 60 -9.06 8.58 19.58
N TRP A 61 -7.82 8.11 19.47
CA TRP A 61 -7.26 7.52 18.25
C TRP A 61 -7.56 6.02 18.10
N LEU A 62 -8.06 5.34 19.14
CA LEU A 62 -8.32 3.90 19.11
C LEU A 62 -9.32 3.47 18.01
N PRO A 63 -10.45 4.18 17.78
CA PRO A 63 -11.35 3.82 16.67
C PRO A 63 -10.65 3.93 15.30
N GLY A 64 -9.76 4.91 15.14
CA GLY A 64 -8.99 5.12 13.93
C GLY A 64 -8.01 3.98 13.65
N THR A 65 -7.33 3.45 14.67
CA THR A 65 -6.39 2.33 14.51
C THR A 65 -7.11 1.02 14.20
N VAL A 66 -8.28 0.77 14.81
CA VAL A 66 -9.13 -0.38 14.47
C VAL A 66 -9.60 -0.30 13.02
N PHE A 67 -10.14 0.85 12.60
CA PHE A 67 -10.56 1.08 11.22
C PHE A 67 -9.40 0.88 10.24
N LEU A 68 -8.23 1.45 10.55
CA LEU A 68 -7.04 1.32 9.72
C LEU A 68 -6.57 -0.13 9.63
N GLY A 69 -6.62 -0.90 10.72
CA GLY A 69 -6.30 -2.33 10.74
C GLY A 69 -7.19 -3.17 9.82
N VAL A 70 -8.50 -2.90 9.81
CA VAL A 70 -9.44 -3.54 8.88
C VAL A 70 -9.09 -3.19 7.44
N LEU A 71 -8.91 -1.89 7.15
CA LEU A 71 -8.57 -1.40 5.81
C LEU A 71 -7.27 -2.02 5.30
N PHE A 72 -6.31 -2.20 6.19
CA PHE A 72 -5.02 -2.81 5.93
C PHE A 72 -5.16 -4.26 5.43
N ILE A 73 -5.92 -5.11 6.13
CA ILE A 73 -6.16 -6.50 5.69
C ILE A 73 -6.85 -6.53 4.32
N VAL A 74 -7.84 -5.66 4.11
CA VAL A 74 -8.58 -5.56 2.85
C VAL A 74 -7.64 -5.16 1.70
N ILE A 75 -6.87 -4.09 1.86
CA ILE A 75 -5.95 -3.59 0.84
C ILE A 75 -4.86 -4.61 0.54
N PHE A 76 -4.28 -5.28 1.55
CA PHE A 76 -3.25 -6.30 1.33
C PHE A 76 -3.79 -7.51 0.57
N ASN A 77 -5.02 -7.97 0.86
CA ASN A 77 -5.65 -9.07 0.11
C ASN A 77 -5.92 -8.66 -1.34
N LEU A 78 -6.48 -7.47 -1.56
CA LEU A 78 -6.67 -6.90 -2.90
C LEU A 78 -5.34 -6.81 -3.66
N MET A 79 -4.30 -6.29 -3.03
CA MET A 79 -2.97 -6.15 -3.62
C MET A 79 -2.38 -7.50 -4.01
N ALA A 80 -2.51 -8.51 -3.15
CA ALA A 80 -2.06 -9.86 -3.42
C ALA A 80 -2.80 -10.48 -4.61
N ILE A 81 -4.13 -10.48 -4.61
CA ILE A 81 -4.95 -11.02 -5.71
C ILE A 81 -4.62 -10.32 -7.03
N THR A 82 -4.52 -8.98 -7.01
CA THR A 82 -4.20 -8.21 -8.21
C THR A 82 -2.77 -8.49 -8.69
N THR A 83 -1.82 -8.73 -7.77
CA THR A 83 -0.43 -9.07 -8.11
C THR A 83 -0.35 -10.41 -8.83
N GLN A 84 -1.15 -11.38 -8.39
CA GLN A 84 -1.22 -12.70 -9.00
C GLN A 84 -1.89 -12.66 -10.38
N ARG A 85 -2.99 -11.91 -10.52
CA ARG A 85 -3.79 -11.82 -11.77
C ARG A 85 -3.19 -10.89 -12.83
N SER A 86 -2.73 -9.71 -12.44
CA SER A 86 -2.29 -8.64 -13.35
C SER A 86 -0.77 -8.47 -13.40
N GLY A 87 -0.04 -9.18 -12.52
CA GLY A 87 1.41 -9.13 -12.44
C GLY A 87 1.94 -7.95 -11.63
N LEU A 88 3.19 -8.11 -11.18
CA LEU A 88 3.90 -7.19 -10.30
C LEU A 88 4.01 -5.77 -10.87
N SER A 89 4.26 -5.66 -12.19
CA SER A 89 4.43 -4.36 -12.86
C SER A 89 3.16 -3.51 -12.86
N VAL A 90 1.98 -4.13 -13.03
CA VAL A 90 0.71 -3.39 -13.06
C VAL A 90 0.33 -2.91 -11.65
N VAL A 91 0.51 -3.77 -10.64
CA VAL A 91 0.19 -3.41 -9.25
C VAL A 91 1.16 -2.36 -8.71
N SER A 92 2.47 -2.51 -8.94
CA SER A 92 3.45 -1.52 -8.49
C SER A 92 3.21 -0.12 -9.08
N VAL A 93 2.75 -0.07 -10.33
CA VAL A 93 2.28 1.15 -11.00
C VAL A 93 1.05 1.73 -10.29
N ALA A 94 0.01 0.93 -10.10
CA ALA A 94 -1.24 1.37 -9.45
C ALA A 94 -1.02 1.84 -8.00
N THR A 95 -0.15 1.16 -7.25
CA THR A 95 0.21 1.56 -5.89
C THR A 95 0.96 2.89 -5.87
N LYS A 96 1.85 3.14 -6.84
CA LYS A 96 2.53 4.44 -6.98
C LYS A 96 1.58 5.56 -7.39
N MET A 97 0.51 5.26 -8.12
CA MET A 97 -0.57 6.20 -8.43
C MET A 97 -1.36 6.65 -7.20
N SER A 98 -1.39 5.86 -6.13
CA SER A 98 -2.07 6.24 -4.88
C SER A 98 -1.49 7.51 -4.24
N VAL A 99 -0.24 7.87 -4.55
CA VAL A 99 0.44 9.08 -4.01
C VAL A 99 -0.35 10.38 -4.24
N VAL A 100 -1.21 10.42 -5.25
CA VAL A 100 -2.09 11.57 -5.51
C VAL A 100 -3.06 11.82 -4.34
N ILE A 101 -3.58 10.76 -3.71
CA ILE A 101 -4.57 10.86 -2.62
C ILE A 101 -3.96 11.53 -1.38
N PRO A 102 -2.81 11.07 -0.82
CA PRO A 102 -2.15 11.76 0.29
C PRO A 102 -1.76 13.20 -0.03
N ILE A 103 -1.33 13.49 -1.26
CA ILE A 103 -0.98 14.86 -1.67
C ILE A 103 -2.23 15.76 -1.65
N ALA A 104 -3.33 15.30 -2.27
CA ALA A 104 -4.58 16.04 -2.29
C ALA A 104 -5.14 16.24 -0.87
N PHE A 105 -5.11 15.18 -0.05
CA PHE A 105 -5.51 15.26 1.35
C PHE A 105 -4.64 16.25 2.13
N GLY A 106 -3.32 16.24 1.89
CA GLY A 106 -2.37 17.17 2.50
C GLY A 106 -2.72 18.63 2.23
N LEU A 107 -2.97 18.96 0.96
CA LEU A 107 -3.33 20.32 0.54
C LEU A 107 -4.67 20.78 1.11
N ILE A 108 -5.70 19.92 1.06
CA ILE A 108 -7.07 20.29 1.45
C ILE A 108 -7.22 20.30 2.98
N TYR A 109 -6.81 19.22 3.64
CA TYR A 109 -7.07 19.02 5.07
C TYR A 109 -6.13 19.85 5.95
N TYR A 110 -4.82 19.81 5.67
CA TYR A 110 -3.85 20.61 6.44
C TYR A 110 -3.76 22.06 5.97
N ARG A 111 -4.53 22.45 4.94
CA ARG A 111 -4.52 23.79 4.33
C ARG A 111 -3.10 24.28 4.05
N GLU A 112 -2.26 23.37 3.57
CA GLU A 112 -0.87 23.71 3.31
C GLU A 112 -0.79 24.84 2.29
N ASN A 113 0.00 25.88 2.62
CA ASN A 113 0.27 26.96 1.67
C ASN A 113 0.93 26.40 0.42
N ALA A 114 0.20 26.47 -0.70
CA ALA A 114 0.64 26.01 -2.00
C ALA A 114 1.54 27.07 -2.65
N ALA A 115 2.74 27.26 -2.09
CA ALA A 115 3.77 28.05 -2.74
C ALA A 115 4.03 27.52 -4.15
N THR A 116 4.36 28.40 -5.10
CA THR A 116 4.55 28.06 -6.52
C THR A 116 5.46 26.85 -6.71
N LEU A 117 6.51 26.72 -5.89
CA LEU A 117 7.46 25.61 -5.93
C LEU A 117 6.82 24.26 -5.53
N LYS A 118 5.90 24.23 -4.56
CA LYS A 118 5.15 23.03 -4.18
C LYS A 118 4.22 22.58 -5.31
N ILE A 119 3.53 23.51 -5.95
CA ILE A 119 2.62 23.20 -7.06
C ILE A 119 3.40 22.58 -8.23
N VAL A 120 4.53 23.19 -8.60
CA VAL A 120 5.40 22.66 -9.67
C VAL A 120 5.94 21.27 -9.29
N GLY A 121 6.38 21.07 -8.05
CA GLY A 121 6.84 19.76 -7.57
C GLY A 121 5.76 18.68 -7.60
N ILE A 122 4.53 19.03 -7.22
CA ILE A 122 3.38 18.12 -7.30
C ILE A 122 3.07 17.77 -8.75
N LEU A 123 2.98 18.77 -9.64
CA LEU A 123 2.75 18.53 -11.07
C LEU A 123 3.83 17.63 -11.69
N ALA A 124 5.10 17.88 -11.37
CA ALA A 124 6.21 17.05 -11.83
C ALA A 124 6.10 15.61 -11.30
N ALA A 125 5.74 15.42 -10.02
CA ALA A 125 5.52 14.10 -9.43
C ALA A 125 4.34 13.36 -10.11
N LEU A 126 3.25 14.06 -10.40
CA LEU A 126 2.10 13.50 -11.12
C LEU A 126 2.48 13.07 -12.55
N ILE A 127 3.26 13.87 -13.26
CA ILE A 127 3.76 13.54 -14.60
C ILE A 127 4.70 12.33 -14.54
N ALA A 128 5.63 12.28 -13.59
CA ALA A 128 6.54 11.15 -13.43
C ALA A 128 5.78 9.85 -13.14
N VAL A 129 4.78 9.91 -12.25
CA VAL A 129 3.89 8.80 -11.92
C VAL A 129 3.13 8.36 -13.18
N TYR A 130 2.57 9.28 -13.96
CA TYR A 130 1.94 8.99 -15.25
C TYR A 130 2.87 8.27 -16.23
N LEU A 131 4.07 8.80 -16.46
CA LEU A 131 5.05 8.22 -17.40
C LEU A 131 5.50 6.82 -17.00
N VAL A 132 5.70 6.56 -15.71
CA VAL A 132 6.03 5.21 -15.19
C VAL A 132 4.87 4.23 -15.40
N SER A 133 3.64 4.74 -15.50
CA SER A 133 2.42 3.94 -15.57
C SER A 133 1.99 3.62 -16.99
N VAL A 134 2.42 4.41 -17.98
CA VAL A 134 2.17 4.12 -19.39
C VAL A 134 3.02 2.92 -19.81
N LYS A 135 2.38 1.76 -19.90
CA LYS A 135 2.99 0.55 -20.46
C LYS A 135 2.95 0.65 -21.99
N LYS A 136 4.08 0.42 -22.65
CA LYS A 136 4.12 0.25 -24.12
C LYS A 136 3.24 -0.96 -24.46
N GLN A 137 2.19 -0.78 -25.27
CA GLN A 137 1.43 -1.90 -25.80
C GLN A 137 2.33 -2.64 -26.79
N ASP A 138 2.72 -3.87 -26.45
CA ASP A 138 3.16 -4.82 -27.47
C ASP A 138 1.92 -5.24 -28.26
N SER A 139 1.88 -4.85 -29.54
CA SER A 139 0.77 -4.99 -30.48
C SER A 139 0.40 -6.44 -30.86
N SER A 140 0.74 -7.45 -30.05
CA SER A 140 0.78 -8.84 -30.52
C SER A 140 -0.07 -9.87 -29.78
N LYS A 141 -1.01 -9.50 -28.89
CA LYS A 141 -2.01 -10.46 -28.37
C LYS A 141 -3.39 -9.83 -28.13
N PRO A 142 -4.49 -10.43 -28.66
CA PRO A 142 -5.83 -9.95 -28.41
C PRO A 142 -6.17 -10.18 -26.93
N THR A 143 -6.31 -9.08 -26.19
CA THR A 143 -6.66 -9.15 -24.77
C THR A 143 -8.16 -9.41 -24.69
N LYS A 144 -8.56 -10.62 -24.27
CA LYS A 144 -9.95 -10.88 -23.86
C LYS A 144 -10.25 -9.94 -22.68
N LYS A 145 -11.04 -8.90 -22.94
CA LYS A 145 -11.69 -8.06 -21.92
C LYS A 145 -12.63 -8.96 -21.13
N ILE A 146 -12.16 -9.45 -20.00
CA ILE A 146 -13.00 -10.05 -18.98
C ILE A 146 -13.35 -8.94 -18.00
N TRP A 147 -14.58 -8.43 -18.16
CA TRP A 147 -15.26 -7.64 -17.16
C TRP A 147 -15.67 -8.58 -16.02
N TYR A 148 -15.02 -8.46 -14.86
CA TYR A 148 -15.63 -8.88 -13.59
C TYR A 148 -15.74 -7.65 -12.70
N PHE A 149 -16.84 -6.93 -12.87
CA PHE A 149 -17.47 -6.15 -11.81
C PHE A 149 -18.86 -6.76 -11.63
N LEU A 150 -19.25 -6.98 -10.37
CA LEU A 150 -20.46 -7.67 -9.87
C LEU A 150 -20.27 -9.16 -9.56
N PHE A 151 -19.54 -9.46 -8.49
CA PHE A 151 -20.02 -10.13 -7.26
C PHE A 151 -18.93 -10.05 -6.19
#